data_AF-A0A931ZH12-F1
#
_entry.id   AF-A0A931ZH12-F1
#
_cell.length_a   1.000
_cell.length_b   1.000
_cell.length_c   1.000
_cell.angle_alpha   90.00
_cell.angle_beta   90.00
_cell.angle_gamma   90.00
#
_symmetry.space_group_name_H-M   'P 1'
#
loop_
_entity.id
_entity.type
_entity.pdbx_description
1 polymer ?
#
loop_
_entity_poly.entity_id
_entity_poly.type
_entity_poly.pdbx_seq_one_letter_code
_entity_poly.pdbx_strand_id
1 'polypeptide(L)'
;MANRHLSRTVAVQALYEWDFRREDSVREIALRGIEVFVNEVDAGFIYSIVEGVVENLDKLDETIAQYAPEWPLEQIAVIDKTLLRAAAYELLYLADAPPKVVINESVELAKTFGGENSAKFLNGVLGTMYRTNPKFEAENKESLTTLEELSDEQ
;
A
#
# COMPACT_ATOMS: atom_id res chain seq x y z
N MET A 1 16.46 -14.56 -2.85
CA MET A 1 15.16 -14.14 -3.40
C MET A 1 14.91 -12.76 -2.82
N ALA A 2 14.56 -11.76 -3.64
CA ALA A 2 14.37 -10.41 -3.14
C ALA A 2 13.19 -10.35 -2.16
N ASN A 3 13.36 -9.66 -1.04
CA ASN A 3 12.38 -9.55 0.03
C ASN A 3 11.36 -8.45 -0.31
N ARG A 4 10.11 -8.85 -0.58
CA ARG A 4 9.02 -7.92 -0.94
C ARG A 4 8.63 -6.99 0.21
N HIS A 5 8.66 -7.48 1.45
CA HIS A 5 8.44 -6.64 2.63
C HIS A 5 9.49 -5.53 2.73
N LEU A 6 10.77 -5.89 2.65
CA LEU A 6 11.86 -4.90 2.67
C LEU A 6 11.80 -3.94 1.48
N SER A 7 11.41 -4.44 0.30
CA SER A 7 11.26 -3.60 -0.89
C SER A 7 10.13 -2.55 -0.71
N ARG A 8 8.99 -2.94 -0.12
CA ARG A 8 7.92 -1.98 0.25
C ARG A 8 8.41 -0.96 1.26
N THR A 9 9.18 -1.39 2.26
CA THR A 9 9.81 -0.48 3.24
C THR A 9 10.64 0.59 2.56
N VAL A 10 11.53 0.21 1.62
CA VAL A 10 12.36 1.16 0.87
C VAL A 10 11.50 2.09 0.01
N ALA A 11 10.48 1.58 -0.67
CA ALA A 11 9.58 2.40 -1.48
C ALA A 11 8.83 3.44 -0.64
N VAL A 12 8.29 3.04 0.51
CA VAL A 12 7.57 3.93 1.44
C VAL A 12 8.49 5.00 2.01
N GLN A 13 9.72 4.64 2.39
CA GLN A 13 10.71 5.61 2.87
C GLN A 13 11.03 6.66 1.80
N ALA A 14 11.23 6.21 0.55
CA ALA A 14 11.50 7.11 -0.56
C ALA A 14 10.33 8.05 -0.86
N LEU A 15 9.09 7.54 -0.87
CA LEU A 15 7.89 8.34 -1.05
C LEU A 15 7.66 9.33 0.10
N TYR A 16 7.96 8.91 1.33
CA TYR A 16 7.88 9.79 2.50
C TYR A 16 8.88 10.94 2.40
N GLU A 17 10.15 10.68 2.03
CA GLU A 17 11.13 11.75 1.77
C GLU A 17 10.66 12.67 0.63
N TRP A 18 10.18 12.08 -0.47
CA TRP A 18 9.73 12.82 -1.65
C TRP A 18 8.57 13.77 -1.35
N ASP A 19 7.68 13.43 -0.42
CA ASP A 19 6.55 14.30 -0.03
C ASP A 19 7.01 15.67 0.51
N PHE A 20 8.25 15.76 1.04
CA PHE A 20 8.88 17.01 1.49
C PHE A 20 9.85 17.61 0.46
N ARG A 21 10.11 16.90 -0.64
CA ARG A 21 11.12 17.24 -1.67
C ARG A 21 10.56 16.99 -3.07
N ARG A 22 9.35 17.47 -3.35
CA ARG A 22 8.60 17.14 -4.58
C ARG A 22 9.25 17.56 -5.89
N GLU A 23 10.23 18.48 -5.83
CA GLU A 23 11.03 18.90 -6.99
C GLU A 23 12.14 17.90 -7.34
N ASP A 24 12.50 17.03 -6.40
CA ASP A 24 13.54 16.02 -6.59
C ASP A 24 12.99 14.78 -7.29
N SER A 25 13.88 14.06 -7.98
CA SER A 25 13.55 12.78 -8.60
C SER A 25 13.26 11.71 -7.55
N VAL A 26 12.01 11.21 -7.52
CA VAL A 26 11.63 10.09 -6.65
C VAL A 26 12.49 8.85 -6.89
N ARG A 27 12.93 8.66 -8.14
CA ARG A 27 13.81 7.55 -8.55
C ARG A 27 15.20 7.67 -7.91
N GLU A 28 15.77 8.87 -7.89
CA GLU A 28 17.08 9.12 -7.26
C GLU A 28 17.00 9.01 -5.74
N ILE A 29 15.89 9.44 -5.13
CA ILE A 29 15.63 9.23 -3.71
C ILE A 29 15.57 7.72 -3.40
N ALA A 30 14.79 6.96 -4.18
CA ALA A 30 14.67 5.51 -4.01
C ALA A 30 15.99 4.76 -4.22
N LEU A 31 16.82 5.21 -5.17
CA LEU A 31 18.12 4.60 -5.44
C LEU A 31 19.01 4.53 -4.20
N ARG A 32 19.00 5.56 -3.34
CA ARG A 32 19.80 5.57 -2.10
C ARG A 32 19.43 4.41 -1.18
N GLY A 33 18.14 4.12 -1.01
CA GLY A 33 17.67 2.98 -0.22
C GLY A 33 17.97 1.65 -0.90
N ILE A 34 17.86 1.58 -2.23
CA ILE A 34 18.20 0.38 -3.01
C ILE A 34 19.68 0.02 -2.85
N GLU A 35 20.59 1.01 -2.93
CA GLU A 35 22.03 0.79 -2.81
C GLU A 35 22.43 0.23 -1.44
N VAL A 36 21.74 0.64 -0.37
CA VAL A 36 21.96 0.11 0.99
C VAL A 36 21.60 -1.37 1.08
N PHE A 37 20.59 -1.82 0.34
CA PHE A 37 20.04 -3.19 0.42
C PHE A 37 20.14 -3.96 -0.90
N VAL A 38 21.16 -3.69 -1.72
CA VAL A 38 21.25 -4.09 -3.13
C VAL A 38 21.00 -5.59 -3.41
N ASN A 39 21.33 -6.48 -2.46
CA ASN A 39 21.16 -7.94 -2.60
C ASN A 39 19.88 -8.48 -1.96
N GLU A 40 19.13 -7.63 -1.28
CA GLU A 40 17.97 -8.00 -0.45
C GLU A 40 16.66 -7.47 -1.02
N VAL A 41 16.70 -6.44 -1.88
CA VAL A 41 15.51 -5.80 -2.45
C VAL A 41 15.35 -6.04 -3.95
N ASP A 42 14.13 -5.84 -4.43
CA ASP A 42 13.78 -5.84 -5.84
C ASP A 42 13.68 -4.39 -6.32
N ALA A 43 14.75 -3.89 -6.94
CA ALA A 43 14.80 -2.52 -7.45
C ALA A 43 13.70 -2.24 -8.49
N GLY A 44 13.36 -3.21 -9.34
CA GLY A 44 12.30 -3.04 -10.35
C GLY A 44 10.94 -2.86 -9.71
N PHE A 45 10.65 -3.63 -8.67
CA PHE A 45 9.43 -3.49 -7.88
C PHE A 45 9.37 -2.15 -7.12
N ILE A 46 10.47 -1.74 -6.49
CA ILE A 46 10.55 -0.43 -5.81
C ILE A 46 10.25 0.70 -6.78
N TYR A 47 10.90 0.71 -7.95
CA TYR A 47 10.65 1.73 -8.98
C TYR A 47 9.20 1.72 -9.46
N SER A 48 8.62 0.54 -9.69
CA SER A 48 7.23 0.40 -10.08
C SER A 48 6.27 1.06 -9.09
N ILE A 49 6.52 0.92 -7.78
CA ILE A 49 5.71 1.57 -6.74
C ILE A 49 5.96 3.08 -6.72
N VAL A 50 7.21 3.52 -6.57
CA VAL A 50 7.48 4.94 -6.30
C VAL A 50 7.14 5.83 -7.50
N GLU A 51 7.44 5.40 -8.71
CA GLU A 51 7.12 6.15 -9.93
C GLU A 51 5.62 6.12 -10.18
N GLY A 52 5.00 4.94 -10.04
CA GLY A 52 3.56 4.77 -10.22
C GLY A 52 2.71 5.57 -9.24
N VAL A 53 3.13 5.68 -7.98
CA VAL A 53 2.48 6.54 -6.99
C VAL A 53 2.58 8.01 -7.38
N VAL A 54 3.77 8.48 -7.79
CA VAL A 54 3.97 9.88 -8.18
C VAL A 54 3.17 10.22 -9.44
N GLU A 55 3.13 9.34 -10.43
CA GLU A 55 2.38 9.52 -11.69
C GLU A 55 0.87 9.52 -11.49
N ASN A 56 0.35 8.81 -10.47
CA ASN A 56 -1.08 8.67 -10.20
C ASN A 56 -1.53 9.39 -8.93
N LEU A 57 -0.73 10.31 -8.39
CA LEU A 57 -0.91 10.88 -7.07
C LEU A 57 -2.33 11.42 -6.83
N ASP A 58 -2.82 12.27 -7.72
CA ASP A 58 -4.14 12.90 -7.58
C ASP A 58 -5.27 11.87 -7.59
N LYS A 59 -5.19 10.87 -8.48
CA LYS A 59 -6.18 9.78 -8.56
C LYS A 59 -6.15 8.89 -7.32
N LEU A 60 -4.95 8.60 -6.79
CA LEU A 60 -4.78 7.82 -5.57
C LEU A 60 -5.37 8.58 -4.38
N ASP A 61 -5.10 9.88 -4.26
CA ASP A 61 -5.66 10.74 -3.23
C ASP A 61 -7.21 10.78 -3.32
N GLU A 62 -7.77 11.03 -4.50
CA GLU A 62 -9.22 10.97 -4.72
C GLU A 62 -9.81 9.62 -4.31
N THR A 63 -9.15 8.53 -4.67
CA THR A 63 -9.60 7.17 -4.33
C THR A 63 -9.54 6.93 -2.81
N ILE A 64 -8.47 7.35 -2.15
CA ILE A 64 -8.33 7.22 -0.70
C ILE A 64 -9.41 8.04 0.02
N ALA A 65 -9.70 9.25 -0.44
CA ALA A 65 -10.73 10.10 0.14
C ALA A 65 -12.14 9.47 0.06
N GLN A 66 -12.44 8.71 -1.01
CA GLN A 66 -13.70 7.96 -1.13
C GLN A 66 -13.83 6.87 -0.06
N TYR A 67 -12.73 6.21 0.30
CA TYR A 67 -12.72 5.11 1.27
C TYR A 67 -12.42 5.54 2.72
N ALA A 68 -12.00 6.79 2.92
CA ALA A 68 -11.78 7.41 4.22
C ALA A 68 -12.60 8.72 4.38
N PRO A 69 -13.94 8.70 4.19
CA PRO A 69 -14.75 9.93 4.12
C PRO A 69 -14.78 10.73 5.43
N GLU A 70 -14.53 10.08 6.57
CA GLU A 70 -14.47 10.74 7.89
C GLU A 70 -13.10 11.39 8.16
N TRP A 71 -12.11 11.19 7.29
CA TRP A 71 -10.73 11.62 7.47
C TRP A 71 -10.25 12.45 6.26
N PRO A 72 -10.34 13.79 6.32
CA PRO A 72 -9.77 14.64 5.29
C PRO A 72 -8.29 14.30 5.07
N LEU A 73 -7.86 14.18 3.82
CA LEU A 73 -6.48 13.78 3.47
C LEU A 73 -5.41 14.67 4.11
N GLU A 74 -5.74 15.94 4.34
CA GLU A 74 -4.85 16.92 4.98
C GLU A 74 -4.66 16.66 6.48
N GLN A 75 -5.59 15.95 7.11
CA GLN A 75 -5.56 15.60 8.54
C GLN A 75 -4.93 14.22 8.79
N ILE A 76 -4.76 13.41 7.75
CA ILE A 76 -4.07 12.12 7.83
C ILE A 76 -2.57 12.37 8.03
N ALA A 77 -1.97 11.65 8.98
CA ALA A 77 -0.52 11.70 9.19
C ALA A 77 0.22 11.38 7.87
N VAL A 78 1.30 12.12 7.58
CA VAL A 78 2.01 12.00 6.30
C VAL A 78 2.41 10.55 6.03
N ILE A 79 2.91 9.83 7.04
CA ILE A 79 3.30 8.42 6.90
C ILE A 79 2.12 7.50 6.54
N ASP A 80 0.96 7.68 7.16
CA ASP A 80 -0.23 6.87 6.89
C ASP A 80 -0.76 7.13 5.48
N LYS A 81 -0.74 8.41 5.07
CA LYS A 81 -1.10 8.80 3.70
C LYS A 81 -0.15 8.19 2.67
N THR A 82 1.16 8.21 2.93
CA THR A 82 2.17 7.58 2.06
C THR A 82 1.94 6.08 1.92
N LEU A 83 1.67 5.39 3.04
CA LEU A 83 1.37 3.96 3.04
C LEU A 83 0.08 3.65 2.30
N LEU A 84 -0.99 4.44 2.50
CA LEU A 84 -2.24 4.28 1.77
C LEU A 84 -2.05 4.46 0.26
N ARG A 85 -1.27 5.45 -0.16
CA ARG A 85 -0.94 5.67 -1.59
C ARG A 85 -0.20 4.49 -2.19
N ALA A 86 0.83 3.98 -1.51
CA ALA A 86 1.59 2.83 -1.97
C ALA A 86 0.71 1.56 -2.07
N ALA A 87 -0.08 1.29 -1.03
CA ALA A 87 -0.98 0.13 -0.98
C ALA A 87 -2.09 0.23 -2.04
N ALA A 88 -2.71 1.39 -2.18
CA ALA A 88 -3.74 1.62 -3.20
C ALA A 88 -3.16 1.49 -4.61
N TYR A 89 -1.94 1.99 -4.84
CA TYR A 89 -1.28 1.81 -6.12
C TYR A 89 -1.02 0.34 -6.44
N GLU A 90 -0.47 -0.43 -5.49
CA GLU A 90 -0.31 -1.87 -5.67
C GLU A 90 -1.65 -2.54 -5.99
N LEU A 91 -2.68 -2.33 -5.17
CA LEU A 91 -3.98 -2.98 -5.34
C LEU A 91 -4.65 -2.64 -6.69
N LEU A 92 -4.51 -1.40 -7.16
CA LEU A 92 -5.21 -0.92 -8.35
C LEU A 92 -4.42 -1.15 -9.63
N TYR A 93 -3.09 -1.17 -9.58
CA TYR A 93 -2.25 -1.16 -10.78
C TYR A 93 -1.22 -2.29 -10.84
N LEU A 94 -0.83 -2.88 -9.71
CA LEU A 94 0.10 -4.01 -9.66
C LEU A 94 -0.65 -5.32 -9.39
N ALA A 95 -0.57 -6.27 -10.32
CA ALA A 95 -1.11 -7.63 -10.14
C ALA A 95 -0.03 -8.60 -9.65
N ASP A 96 0.91 -8.13 -8.82
CA ASP A 96 2.09 -8.90 -8.40
C ASP A 96 1.87 -9.74 -7.14
N ALA A 97 0.86 -9.41 -6.32
CA ALA A 97 0.48 -10.17 -5.13
C ALA A 97 -1.05 -10.18 -4.92
N PRO A 98 -1.60 -11.19 -4.22
CA PRO A 98 -3.02 -11.20 -3.86
C PRO A 98 -3.39 -9.98 -3.01
N PRO A 99 -4.56 -9.34 -3.20
CA PRO A 99 -4.94 -8.14 -2.47
C PRO A 99 -4.83 -8.23 -0.96
N LYS A 100 -5.24 -9.37 -0.36
CA LYS A 100 -5.12 -9.61 1.08
C LYS A 100 -3.68 -9.56 1.58
N VAL A 101 -2.71 -10.01 0.76
CA VAL A 101 -1.29 -9.94 1.11
C VAL A 101 -0.82 -8.49 1.11
N VAL A 102 -1.17 -7.71 0.09
CA VAL A 102 -0.84 -6.28 0.01
C VAL A 102 -1.39 -5.51 1.22
N ILE A 103 -2.65 -5.78 1.59
CA ILE A 103 -3.30 -5.16 2.76
C ILE A 103 -2.55 -5.51 4.03
N ASN A 104 -2.27 -6.80 4.27
CA ASN A 104 -1.56 -7.24 5.47
C ASN A 104 -0.16 -6.60 5.58
N GLU A 105 0.61 -6.60 4.49
CA GLU A 105 1.94 -5.97 4.44
C GLU A 105 1.87 -4.48 4.75
N SER A 106 0.87 -3.78 4.21
CA SER A 106 0.68 -2.35 4.45
C SER A 106 0.31 -2.05 5.91
N VAL A 107 -0.50 -2.91 6.53
CA VAL A 107 -0.87 -2.81 7.95
C VAL A 107 0.32 -3.04 8.87
N GLU A 108 1.18 -4.02 8.55
CA GLU A 108 2.40 -4.28 9.32
C GLU A 108 3.42 -3.13 9.20
N LEU A 109 3.55 -2.52 8.03
CA LEU A 109 4.36 -1.31 7.86
C LEU A 109 3.79 -0.12 8.64
N ALA A 110 2.46 0.07 8.62
CA ALA A 110 1.82 1.09 9.44
C ALA A 110 2.04 0.88 10.94
N LYS A 111 2.02 -0.38 11.39
CA LYS A 111 2.35 -0.72 12.77
C LYS A 111 3.79 -0.34 13.11
N THR A 112 4.72 -0.57 12.19
CA THR A 112 6.15 -0.27 12.37
C THR A 112 6.42 1.24 12.41
N PHE A 113 5.80 2.03 11.53
CA PHE A 113 6.10 3.46 11.42
C PHE A 113 5.17 4.38 12.24
N GLY A 114 3.90 4.01 12.40
CA GLY A 114 2.86 4.82 13.06
C GLY A 114 2.21 4.17 14.30
N GLY A 115 2.52 2.90 14.56
CA GLY A 115 1.99 2.16 15.72
C GLY A 115 0.59 1.57 15.50
N GLU A 116 -0.01 1.09 16.60
CA GLU A 116 -1.27 0.32 16.57
C GLU A 116 -2.46 1.10 16.00
N ASN A 117 -2.52 2.42 16.21
CA ASN A 117 -3.62 3.24 15.69
C ASN A 117 -3.53 3.38 14.16
N SER A 118 -2.34 3.61 13.62
CA SER A 118 -2.09 3.65 12.17
C SER A 118 -2.40 2.30 11.53
N ALA A 119 -1.99 1.19 12.15
CA ALA A 119 -2.32 -0.16 11.66
C ALA A 119 -3.83 -0.39 11.55
N LYS A 120 -4.60 -0.04 12.59
CA LYS A 120 -6.06 -0.13 12.58
C LYS A 120 -6.71 0.77 11.53
N PHE A 121 -6.20 2.00 11.40
CA PHE A 121 -6.68 2.97 10.42
C PHE A 121 -6.50 2.44 8.99
N LEU A 122 -5.28 2.03 8.62
CA LEU A 122 -5.01 1.47 7.29
C LEU A 122 -5.84 0.22 7.01
N ASN A 123 -5.96 -0.69 7.99
CA ASN A 123 -6.78 -1.89 7.84
C ASN A 123 -8.25 -1.55 7.55
N GLY A 124 -8.79 -0.53 8.22
CA GLY A 124 -10.15 -0.05 7.99
C GLY A 124 -10.36 0.49 6.58
N VAL A 125 -9.47 1.39 6.13
CA VAL A 125 -9.55 2.02 4.80
C VAL A 125 -9.33 0.99 3.68
N LEU A 126 -8.21 0.26 3.72
CA LEU A 126 -7.88 -0.72 2.69
C LEU A 126 -8.85 -1.91 2.65
N GLY A 127 -9.33 -2.34 3.82
CA GLY A 127 -10.37 -3.36 3.90
C GLY A 127 -11.70 -2.90 3.29
N THR A 128 -12.06 -1.64 3.47
CA THR A 128 -13.27 -1.06 2.84
C THR A 128 -13.10 -0.97 1.33
N MET A 129 -11.95 -0.50 0.85
CA MET A 129 -11.61 -0.49 -0.58
C MET A 129 -11.70 -1.90 -1.18
N TYR A 130 -11.11 -2.90 -0.54
CA TYR A 130 -11.15 -4.29 -1.02
C TYR A 130 -12.57 -4.83 -1.13
N ARG A 131 -13.45 -4.57 -0.15
CA ARG A 131 -14.81 -5.12 -0.16
C ARG A 131 -15.76 -4.45 -1.15
N THR A 132 -15.51 -3.18 -1.47
CA THR A 132 -16.49 -2.34 -2.19
C THR A 132 -16.04 -1.96 -3.61
N ASN A 133 -14.77 -2.16 -3.95
CA ASN A 133 -14.29 -1.90 -5.30
C ASN A 133 -14.67 -3.06 -6.24
N PRO A 134 -15.38 -2.79 -7.36
CA PRO A 134 -15.81 -3.81 -8.31
C PRO A 134 -14.68 -4.69 -8.86
N LYS A 135 -13.43 -4.17 -8.89
CA LYS A 135 -12.25 -4.91 -9.33
C LYS A 135 -12.04 -6.20 -8.52
N PHE A 136 -12.43 -6.22 -7.25
CA PHE A 136 -12.17 -7.33 -6.33
C PHE A 136 -13.41 -8.20 -6.08
N GLU A 137 -14.54 -7.97 -6.75
CA GLU A 137 -15.80 -8.70 -6.51
C GLU A 137 -15.68 -10.22 -6.67
N ALA A 138 -14.91 -10.69 -7.66
CA ALA A 138 -14.71 -12.12 -7.90
C ALA A 138 -13.97 -12.81 -6.75
N GLU A 139 -12.89 -12.19 -6.28
CA GLU A 139 -12.04 -12.70 -5.19
C GLU A 139 -12.76 -12.65 -3.83
N ASN A 140 -13.65 -11.69 -3.67
CA ASN A 140 -14.48 -11.52 -2.48
C ASN A 140 -15.52 -12.64 -2.39
N LYS A 141 -16.13 -13.04 -3.52
CA LYS A 141 -17.10 -14.16 -3.57
C LYS A 141 -16.44 -15.49 -3.27
N GLU A 142 -15.28 -15.80 -3.87
CA GLU A 142 -14.53 -17.04 -3.58
C GLU A 142 -14.18 -17.17 -2.09
N SER A 143 -13.74 -16.08 -1.48
CA SER A 143 -13.40 -16.06 -0.06
C SER A 143 -14.60 -16.33 0.86
N LEU A 144 -15.80 -15.86 0.49
CA LEU A 144 -17.03 -16.09 1.26
C LEU A 144 -17.51 -17.52 1.13
N THR A 145 -17.49 -18.09 -0.08
CA THR A 145 -17.86 -19.50 -0.31
C THR A 145 -16.96 -20.47 0.44
N THR A 146 -15.64 -20.23 0.48
CA THR A 146 -14.72 -21.10 1.23
C THR A 146 -14.94 -21.04 2.75
N LEU A 147 -15.37 -19.88 3.28
CA LEU A 147 -15.66 -19.75 4.71
C LEU A 147 -16.99 -20.42 5.09
N GLU A 148 -18.00 -20.34 4.24
CA GLU A 148 -19.28 -21.03 4.43
C GLU A 148 -19.09 -22.56 4.42
N GLU A 149 -18.32 -23.09 3.44
CA GLU A 149 -18.00 -24.52 3.34
C GLU A 149 -17.25 -25.05 4.57
N LEU A 150 -16.32 -24.27 5.14
CA LEU A 150 -15.57 -24.65 6.34
C LEU A 150 -16.41 -24.55 7.63
N SER A 151 -17.45 -23.73 7.64
CA SER A 151 -18.36 -23.58 8.79
C SER A 151 -19.45 -24.66 8.83
N ASP A 152 -19.81 -25.23 7.68
CA ASP A 152 -20.80 -26.30 7.56
C ASP A 152 -20.21 -27.70 7.86
N GLU A 153 -18.87 -27.83 7.92
CA GLU A 153 -18.16 -29.08 8.27
C GLU A 153 -17.85 -29.23 9.78
N GLN A 154 -18.29 -28.31 10.65
CA GLN A 154 -18.15 -28.39 12.13
C GLN A 154 -19.48 -28.53 12.86
#